data_AF-W1XXK7-F1
#
_entry.id   AF-W1XXK7-F1
#
_cell.length_a   1.000
_cell.length_b   1.000
_cell.length_c   1.000
_cell.angle_alpha   90.00
_cell.angle_beta   90.00
_cell.angle_gamma   90.00
#
_symmetry.space_group_name_H-M   'P 1'
#
loop_
_entity.id
_entity.type
_entity.pdbx_description
1 polymer ?
#
loop_
_entity_poly.entity_id
_entity_poly.type
_entity_poly.pdbx_seq_one_letter_code
_entity_poly.pdbx_strand_id
1 'polypeptide(L)'
;NLVPFVTLNEEAIVKSVDTMVDNIGKANIIFFAGGFSAADEPDGSAKFIVNILLNEKVRAAIDSFIEGGGLIIGICNGFQALVKS
;
A
#
# COMPACT_ATOMS: atom_id res chain seq x y z
N ASN A 1 3.79 -5.72 15.91
CA ASN A 1 2.66 -6.59 15.52
C ASN A 1 2.55 -6.62 14.01
N LEU A 2 2.51 -7.81 13.42
CA LEU A 2 2.26 -7.96 11.98
C LEU A 2 0.75 -7.95 11.74
N VAL A 3 0.29 -7.11 10.82
CA VAL A 3 -1.13 -6.99 10.47
C VAL A 3 -1.28 -7.37 8.99
N PRO A 4 -1.97 -8.48 8.66
CA PRO A 4 -2.18 -8.88 7.29
C PRO A 4 -3.26 -8.04 6.61
N PHE A 5 -3.09 -7.78 5.31
CA PHE A 5 -4.15 -7.26 4.45
C PHE A 5 -4.99 -8.44 3.95
N VAL A 6 -6.22 -8.57 4.43
CA VAL A 6 -7.07 -9.76 4.21
C VAL A 6 -8.01 -9.53 3.03
N THR A 7 -7.98 -10.42 2.05
CA THR A 7 -8.73 -10.31 0.78
C THR A 7 -9.78 -11.39 0.55
N LEU A 8 -10.22 -12.07 1.62
CA LEU A 8 -11.11 -13.24 1.52
C LEU A 8 -12.54 -12.91 1.08
N ASN A 9 -13.02 -11.69 1.39
CA ASN A 9 -14.34 -11.18 1.00
C ASN A 9 -14.35 -9.65 1.04
N GLU A 10 -15.43 -9.04 0.58
CA GLU A 10 -15.57 -7.58 0.49
C GLU A 10 -15.45 -6.89 1.86
N GLU A 11 -16.13 -7.41 2.89
CA GLU A 11 -16.08 -6.85 4.24
C GLU A 11 -14.66 -6.87 4.83
N ALA A 12 -13.92 -7.97 4.60
CA ALA A 12 -12.53 -8.11 5.03
C ALA A 12 -11.59 -7.14 4.29
N ILE A 13 -11.85 -6.87 3.01
CA ILE A 13 -11.09 -5.88 2.24
C ILE A 13 -11.32 -4.49 2.82
N VAL A 14 -12.57 -4.09 3.04
CA VAL A 14 -12.92 -2.78 3.62
C VAL A 14 -12.25 -2.61 4.99
N LYS A 15 -12.32 -3.63 5.85
CA LYS A 15 -11.67 -3.60 7.16
C LYS A 15 -10.15 -3.51 7.07
N SER A 16 -9.54 -4.18 6.10
CA SER A 16 -8.09 -4.13 5.86
C SER A 16 -7.65 -2.74 5.37
N VAL A 17 -8.44 -2.11 4.51
CA VAL A 17 -8.24 -0.73 4.06
C VAL A 17 -8.31 0.23 5.25
N ASP A 18 -9.36 0.16 6.07
CA ASP A 18 -9.52 1.06 7.22
C ASP A 18 -8.36 0.88 8.22
N THR A 19 -7.95 -0.37 8.48
CA THR A 19 -6.80 -0.67 9.34
C THR A 19 -5.49 -0.13 8.76
N MET A 20 -5.31 -0.17 7.43
CA MET A 20 -4.13 0.37 6.77
C MET A 20 -4.09 1.90 6.87
N VAL A 21 -5.20 2.58 6.63
CA VAL A 21 -5.33 4.05 6.78
C VAL A 21 -4.99 4.49 8.20
N ASP A 22 -5.53 3.80 9.21
CA ASP A 22 -5.24 4.08 10.62
C ASP A 22 -3.76 3.93 10.97
N ASN A 23 -3.06 2.98 10.33
CA ASN A 23 -1.64 2.78 10.52
C ASN A 23 -0.80 3.84 9.78
N ILE A 24 -1.21 4.23 8.58
CA ILE A 24 -0.57 5.33 7.83
C ILE A 24 -0.62 6.62 8.65
N GLY A 25 -1.78 6.96 9.23
CA GLY A 25 -1.94 8.17 10.04
C GLY A 25 -1.10 8.21 11.33
N LYS A 26 -0.55 7.06 11.76
CA LYS A 26 0.35 6.95 12.93
C LYS A 26 1.81 6.78 12.54
N ALA A 27 2.10 6.62 11.27
CA ALA A 27 3.44 6.38 10.76
C ALA A 27 4.20 7.70 10.59
N ASN A 28 5.53 7.63 10.68
CA ASN A 28 6.43 8.69 10.21
C ASN A 28 7.22 8.28 8.95
N ILE A 29 7.29 6.96 8.71
CA ILE A 29 8.00 6.35 7.57
C ILE A 29 7.12 5.24 7.01
N ILE A 30 6.90 5.26 5.69
CA ILE A 30 6.25 4.17 4.96
C ILE A 30 7.30 3.49 4.08
N PHE A 31 7.33 2.17 4.16
CA PHE A 31 8.31 1.36 3.45
C PHE A 31 7.61 0.32 2.57
N PHE A 32 7.66 0.51 1.26
CA PHE A 32 7.22 -0.48 0.28
C PHE A 32 8.40 -1.41 -0.02
N ALA A 33 8.50 -2.48 0.77
CA ALA A 33 9.49 -3.52 0.53
C ALA A 33 9.22 -4.21 -0.83
N GLY A 34 10.29 -4.55 -1.54
CA GLY A 34 10.20 -5.34 -2.77
C GLY A 34 9.76 -6.78 -2.48
N GLY A 35 9.23 -7.44 -3.51
CA GLY A 35 8.81 -8.84 -3.46
C GLY A 35 8.11 -9.26 -4.75
N PHE A 36 7.69 -10.52 -4.82
CA PHE A 36 6.87 -11.10 -5.89
C PHE A 36 5.41 -11.18 -5.44
N SER A 37 4.69 -10.07 -5.44
CA SER A 37 3.23 -10.11 -5.25
C SER A 37 2.61 -10.81 -6.48
N ALA A 38 1.99 -11.99 -6.29
CA ALA A 38 1.32 -12.74 -7.35
C ALA A 38 2.19 -13.28 -8.53
N ALA A 39 3.45 -13.64 -8.29
CA ALA A 39 4.25 -14.52 -9.17
C ALA A 39 4.48 -14.07 -10.64
N ASP A 40 4.59 -12.77 -10.93
CA ASP A 40 5.06 -12.25 -12.24
C ASP A 40 4.25 -12.71 -13.48
N GLU A 41 2.93 -12.84 -13.36
CA GLU A 41 2.03 -12.82 -14.53
C GLU A 41 2.05 -11.43 -15.20
N PRO A 42 1.81 -11.32 -16.53
CA PRO A 42 2.63 -10.59 -17.51
C PRO A 42 2.82 -9.06 -17.33
N ASP A 43 2.11 -8.43 -16.39
CA ASP A 43 2.22 -7.01 -16.04
C ASP A 43 3.02 -6.73 -14.74
N GLY A 44 3.55 -7.78 -14.12
CA GLY A 44 4.48 -7.72 -13.00
C GLY A 44 3.83 -7.69 -11.62
N SER A 45 4.64 -8.03 -10.63
CA SER A 45 4.24 -8.18 -9.23
C SER A 45 3.62 -6.96 -8.54
N ALA A 46 3.73 -5.75 -9.10
CA ALA A 46 3.23 -4.53 -8.46
C ALA A 46 1.68 -4.39 -8.48
N LYS A 47 0.95 -5.14 -9.31
CA LYS A 47 -0.49 -4.90 -9.57
C LYS A 47 -1.37 -4.93 -8.32
N PHE A 48 -1.09 -5.82 -7.38
CA PHE A 48 -1.86 -5.92 -6.15
C PHE A 48 -1.65 -4.71 -5.24
N ILE A 49 -0.40 -4.30 -5.04
CA ILE A 49 -0.06 -3.13 -4.23
C ILE A 49 -0.59 -1.86 -4.90
N VAL A 50 -0.44 -1.71 -6.22
CA VAL A 50 -0.97 -0.57 -6.98
C VAL A 50 -2.47 -0.42 -6.79
N ASN A 51 -3.25 -1.51 -6.89
CA ASN A 51 -4.70 -1.43 -6.67
C ASN A 51 -5.08 -0.98 -5.25
N ILE A 52 -4.29 -1.33 -4.24
CA ILE A 52 -4.50 -0.85 -2.86
C ILE A 52 -4.15 0.64 -2.76
N LEU A 53 -3.05 1.09 -3.37
CA LEU A 53 -2.64 2.49 -3.36
C LEU A 53 -3.63 3.39 -4.11
N LEU A 54 -4.27 2.88 -5.16
CA LEU A 54 -5.31 3.58 -5.92
C LEU A 54 -6.67 3.64 -5.20
N ASN A 55 -6.85 2.92 -4.09
CA ASN A 55 -8.05 3.05 -3.28
C ASN A 55 -8.13 4.49 -2.71
N GLU A 56 -9.27 5.16 -2.90
CA GLU A 56 -9.43 6.58 -2.54
C GLU A 56 -9.09 6.88 -1.07
N LYS A 57 -9.45 5.99 -0.13
CA LYS A 57 -9.13 6.18 1.28
C LYS A 57 -7.64 6.07 1.56
N VAL A 58 -6.99 5.07 0.94
CA VAL A 58 -5.55 4.84 1.10
C VAL A 58 -4.77 6.00 0.48
N ARG A 59 -5.17 6.43 -0.72
CA ARG A 59 -4.56 7.57 -1.41
C ARG A 59 -4.64 8.85 -0.57
N ALA A 60 -5.83 9.19 -0.07
CA ALA A 60 -6.00 10.38 0.78
C ALA A 60 -5.14 10.32 2.05
N ALA A 61 -4.97 9.13 2.64
CA ALA A 61 -4.11 8.93 3.80
C ALA A 61 -2.63 9.11 3.46
N ILE A 62 -2.19 8.63 2.28
CA ILE A 62 -0.82 8.82 1.78
C ILE A 62 -0.56 10.30 1.46
N ASP A 63 -1.51 10.98 0.82
CA ASP A 63 -1.39 12.41 0.51
C ASP A 63 -1.23 13.21 1.81
N SER A 64 -2.08 12.95 2.81
CA SER A 64 -1.99 13.57 4.14
C SER A 64 -0.66 13.27 4.84
N PHE A 65 -0.14 12.04 4.69
CA PHE A 65 1.16 11.63 5.23
C PHE A 65 2.32 12.39 4.58
N ILE A 66 2.28 12.58 3.25
CA ILE A 66 3.29 13.34 2.50
C ILE A 66 3.22 14.82 2.88
N GLU A 67 2.04 15.41 2.95
CA GLU A 67 1.83 16.81 3.39
C GLU A 67 2.37 17.04 4.81
N GLY A 68 2.27 16.03 5.68
CA GLY A 68 2.85 16.03 7.02
C GLY A 68 4.38 15.90 7.08
N GLY A 69 5.07 15.80 5.93
CA GLY A 69 6.51 15.62 5.85
C GLY A 69 6.98 14.18 6.06
N GLY A 70 6.08 13.21 5.89
CA GLY A 70 6.38 11.79 6.02
C GLY A 70 7.34 11.29 4.92
N LEU A 71 8.18 10.31 5.26
CA LEU A 71 9.13 9.72 4.33
C LEU A 71 8.58 8.42 3.72
N ILE A 72 8.53 8.35 2.39
CA ILE A 72 8.17 7.13 1.65
C ILE A 72 9.40 6.54 0.98
N ILE A 73 9.60 5.24 1.14
CA ILE A 73 10.71 4.49 0.56
C ILE A 73 10.16 3.29 -0.21
N GLY A 74 10.55 3.16 -1.48
CA GLY A 74 10.26 1.98 -2.30
C GLY A 74 11.54 1.20 -2.60
N ILE A 75 11.56 -0.11 -2.33
CA ILE A 75 12.69 -0.99 -2.66
C ILE A 75 12.31 -1.92 -3.81
N CYS A 76 13.16 -1.99 -4.84
CA CYS A 76 12.98 -2.88 -5.99
C CYS A 76 11.58 -2.70 -6.62
N ASN A 77 10.70 -3.69 -6.61
CA ASN A 77 9.34 -3.56 -7.15
C ASN A 77 8.46 -2.58 -6.35
N GLY A 78 8.78 -2.30 -5.08
CA GLY A 78 8.13 -1.27 -4.30
C GLY A 78 8.29 0.13 -4.91
N PHE A 79 9.39 0.39 -5.63
CA PHE A 79 9.56 1.63 -6.39
C PHE A 79 8.64 1.68 -7.63
N GLN A 80 8.45 0.55 -8.32
CA GLN A 80 7.55 0.50 -9.47
C GLN A 80 6.10 0.78 -9.07
N ALA A 81 5.67 0.32 -7.89
CA ALA A 81 4.36 0.63 -7.36
C ALA A 81 4.18 2.14 -7.16
N LEU A 82 5.19 2.84 -6.60
CA LEU A 82 5.16 4.29 -6.39
C LEU A 82 5.11 5.10 -7.69
N VAL A 83 5.79 4.67 -8.74
CA VAL A 83 5.83 5.39 -10.03
C VAL A 83 4.53 5.22 -10.84
N LYS A 84 3.78 4.13 -10.59
CA LYS A 84 2.55 3.80 -11.33
C LYS A 84 1.25 4.16 -10.58
N SER A 85 1.33 4.49 -9.29
CA SER A 85 0.20 4.83 -8.42
C SER A 85 -0.13 6.32 -8.41
#